data_AF-A0A950FPD4-F1
#
_entry.id   AF-A0A950FPD4-F1
#
_cell.length_a   1.000
_cell.length_b   1.000
_cell.length_c   1.000
_cell.angle_alpha   90.00
_cell.angle_beta   90.00
_cell.angle_gamma   90.00
#
_symmetry.space_group_name_H-M   'P 1'
#
loop_
_entity.id
_entity.type
_entity.pdbx_description
1 polymer ?
#
loop_
_entity_poly.entity_id
_entity_poly.type
_entity_poly.pdbx_seq_one_letter_code
_entity_poly.pdbx_strand_id
1 'polypeptide(L)'
;MPQYTVFLTKGTYVVDAADAQRIREAVESGAPFVEVGVDLRCDGVVAHRAEIATAHVVTLIEVPEAAAFDDAKVRPLFAAF
;
A
#
# COMPACT_ATOMS: atom_id res chain seq x y z
N MET A 1 7.57 6.22 9.33
CA MET A 1 7.21 7.02 8.14
C MET A 1 5.82 6.57 7.70
N PRO A 2 4.97 7.47 7.21
CA PRO A 2 3.64 7.10 6.75
C PRO A 2 3.72 6.05 5.64
N GLN A 3 2.85 5.04 5.69
CA GLN A 3 2.72 4.02 4.66
C GLN A 3 1.38 4.16 3.95
N TYR A 4 1.33 3.70 2.71
CA TYR A 4 0.11 3.72 1.90
C TYR A 4 -0.13 2.34 1.29
N THR A 5 -1.37 1.88 1.37
CA THR A 5 -1.84 0.75 0.59
C THR A 5 -2.23 1.23 -0.80
N VAL A 6 -1.50 0.77 -1.80
CA VAL A 6 -1.85 0.91 -3.21
C VAL A 6 -2.86 -0.17 -3.54
N PHE A 7 -4.10 0.23 -3.79
CA PHE A 7 -5.12 -0.69 -4.29
C PHE A 7 -5.03 -0.78 -5.81
N LEU A 8 -4.71 -1.98 -6.29
CA LEU A 8 -4.73 -2.31 -7.70
C LEU A 8 -5.97 -3.14 -8.03
N THR A 9 -6.36 -3.17 -9.30
CA THR A 9 -7.45 -4.05 -9.76
C THR A 9 -7.19 -5.54 -9.53
N LYS A 10 -5.94 -5.94 -9.25
CA LYS A 10 -5.50 -7.33 -9.07
C LYS A 10 -4.82 -7.61 -7.72
N GLY A 11 -4.93 -6.71 -6.75
CA GLY A 11 -4.33 -6.92 -5.44
C GLY A 11 -3.96 -5.61 -4.74
N THR A 12 -3.23 -5.71 -3.65
CA THR A 12 -2.77 -4.55 -2.89
C THR A 12 -1.29 -4.68 -2.56
N TYR A 13 -0.61 -3.54 -2.52
CA TYR A 13 0.78 -3.44 -2.08
C TYR A 13 0.91 -2.31 -1.07
N VAL A 14 1.87 -2.41 -0.16
CA VAL A 14 2.21 -1.33 0.76
C VAL A 14 3.45 -0.60 0.25
N VAL A 15 3.40 0.72 0.21
CA VAL A 15 4.50 1.59 -0.24
C VAL A 15 4.73 2.70 0.77
N ASP A 16 5.89 3.35 0.74
CA ASP A 16 6.14 4.53 1.56
C ASP A 16 5.47 5.80 0.99
N ALA A 17 5.50 6.88 1.75
CA ALA A 17 4.92 8.16 1.35
C ALA A 17 5.53 8.76 0.06
N ALA A 18 6.82 8.57 -0.18
CA ALA A 18 7.48 9.10 -1.38
C ALA A 18 7.06 8.30 -2.62
N ASP A 19 6.98 6.98 -2.50
CA ASP A 19 6.46 6.08 -3.53
C ASP A 19 4.97 6.32 -3.82
N ALA A 20 4.17 6.55 -2.79
CA ALA A 20 2.76 6.93 -2.95
C ALA A 20 2.61 8.21 -3.77
N GLN A 21 3.47 9.21 -3.52
CA GLN A 21 3.47 10.46 -4.27
C GLN A 21 3.88 10.25 -5.73
N ARG A 22 4.91 9.43 -5.99
CA ARG A 22 5.33 9.08 -7.35
C ARG A 22 4.21 8.41 -8.15
N ILE A 23 3.41 7.56 -7.51
CA ILE A 23 2.26 6.92 -8.16
C ILE A 23 1.20 7.96 -8.55
N ARG A 24 0.88 8.92 -7.66
CA ARG A 24 -0.08 9.99 -7.97
C ARG A 24 0.36 10.80 -9.18
N GLU A 25 1.62 11.24 -9.19
CA GLU A 25 2.20 12.00 -10.29
C GLU A 25 2.21 11.21 -11.60
N ALA A 26 2.50 9.90 -11.55
CA ALA A 26 2.46 9.03 -12.72
C ALA A 26 1.03 8.86 -13.27
N VAL A 27 0.03 8.71 -12.40
CA VAL A 27 -1.39 8.64 -12.80
C VAL A 27 -1.84 9.97 -13.41
N GLU A 28 -1.53 11.11 -12.79
CA GLU A 28 -1.90 12.44 -13.26
C GLU A 28 -1.25 12.80 -14.61
N SER A 29 0.01 12.40 -14.81
CA SER A 29 0.74 12.61 -16.07
C SER A 29 0.38 11.61 -17.17
N GLY A 30 -0.43 10.59 -16.87
CA GLY A 30 -0.77 9.53 -17.82
C GLY A 30 0.41 8.60 -18.17
N ALA A 31 1.45 8.57 -17.33
CA ALA A 31 2.56 7.63 -17.51
C ALA A 31 2.04 6.19 -17.39
N PRO A 32 2.40 5.26 -18.30
CA PRO A 32 1.84 3.91 -18.30
C PRO A 32 2.33 3.05 -17.14
N PHE A 33 3.53 3.34 -16.63
CA PHE A 33 4.20 2.58 -15.58
C PHE A 33 4.93 3.52 -14.62
N VAL A 34 5.11 3.07 -13.38
CA VAL A 34 5.91 3.74 -12.36
C VAL A 34 6.69 2.71 -11.55
N GLU A 35 7.99 2.91 -11.41
CA GLU A 35 8.81 2.09 -10.53
C GLU A 35 8.72 2.63 -9.09
N VAL A 36 8.32 1.78 -8.17
CA VAL A 36 8.21 2.09 -6.75
C VAL A 36 8.85 1.03 -5.88
N GLY A 37 9.14 1.40 -4.64
CA GLY A 37 9.46 0.45 -3.60
C GLY A 37 8.18 -0.12 -2.96
N VAL A 38 8.19 -1.41 -2.67
CA VAL A 38 7.09 -2.13 -2.02
C VAL A 38 7.61 -2.78 -0.73
N ASP A 39 6.83 -2.61 0.34
CA ASP A 39 6.94 -3.36 1.58
C ASP A 39 6.09 -4.63 1.47
N LEU A 40 6.75 -5.74 1.11
CA LEU A 40 6.10 -7.04 0.96
C LEU A 40 5.77 -7.72 2.31
N ARG A 41 6.37 -7.24 3.40
CA ARG A 41 6.22 -7.84 4.74
C ARG A 41 5.25 -7.05 5.61
N CYS A 42 4.86 -5.86 5.17
CA CYS A 42 4.05 -4.91 5.92
C CYS A 42 4.68 -4.59 7.29
N ASP A 43 6.01 -4.55 7.35
CA ASP A 43 6.80 -4.33 8.58
C ASP A 43 7.38 -2.92 8.68
N GLY A 44 7.05 -2.04 7.72
CA GLY A 44 7.60 -0.70 7.63
C GLY A 44 8.81 -0.58 6.70
N VAL A 45 9.36 -1.69 6.23
CA VAL A 45 10.62 -1.71 5.46
C VAL A 45 10.36 -1.98 3.98
N VAL A 46 10.56 -0.94 3.17
CA VAL A 46 10.51 -1.05 1.72
C VAL A 46 11.80 -1.70 1.19
N ALA A 47 11.72 -3.00 0.88
CA ALA A 47 12.88 -3.81 0.50
C ALA A 47 12.87 -4.31 -0.96
N HIS A 48 11.76 -4.13 -1.68
CA HIS A 48 11.61 -4.66 -3.04
C HIS A 48 11.23 -3.54 -4.02
N ARG A 49 11.82 -3.53 -5.22
CA ARG A 49 11.42 -2.61 -6.31
C ARG A 49 10.46 -3.33 -7.26
N ALA A 50 9.38 -2.67 -7.62
CA ALA A 50 8.38 -3.18 -8.53
C ALA A 50 7.94 -2.09 -9.51
N GLU A 51 7.62 -2.51 -10.73
CA GLU A 51 6.97 -1.65 -11.73
C GLU A 51 5.46 -1.83 -11.63
N ILE A 52 4.73 -0.74 -11.36
CA ILE A 52 3.28 -0.72 -11.27
C ILE A 52 2.72 -0.12 -12.56
N ALA A 53 1.85 -0.85 -13.24
CA ALA A 53 1.05 -0.32 -14.33
C ALA A 53 -0.02 0.63 -13.76
N THR A 54 0.05 1.92 -14.12
CA THR A 54 -0.83 2.97 -13.57
C THR A 54 -2.30 2.75 -13.92
N ALA A 55 -2.58 2.10 -15.06
CA ALA A 55 -3.92 1.71 -15.47
C ALA A 55 -4.62 0.75 -14.48
N HIS A 56 -3.86 0.08 -13.61
CA HIS A 56 -4.40 -0.79 -12.57
C HIS A 56 -4.55 -0.09 -11.22
N VAL A 57 -4.04 1.13 -11.04
CA VAL A 57 -4.16 1.87 -9.78
C VAL A 57 -5.59 2.37 -9.61
N VAL A 58 -6.26 1.87 -8.57
CA VAL A 58 -7.63 2.24 -8.22
C VAL A 58 -7.63 3.39 -7.22
N THR A 59 -6.82 3.27 -6.16
CA THR A 59 -6.69 4.31 -5.13
C THR A 59 -5.44 4.07 -4.28
N LEU A 60 -5.06 5.08 -3.50
CA LEU A 60 -4.05 4.99 -2.45
C LEU A 60 -4.70 5.33 -1.12
N ILE A 61 -4.57 4.44 -0.14
CA ILE A 61 -5.15 4.60 1.20
C ILE A 61 -4.01 4.71 2.20
N GLU A 62 -4.00 5.76 3.01
CA GLU A 62 -3.04 5.88 4.10
C GLU A 62 -3.23 4.75 5.12
N VAL A 63 -2.16 4.04 5.45
CA VAL A 63 -2.17 3.05 6.52
C VAL A 63 -2.11 3.83 7.82
N PRO A 64 -3.17 3.79 8.66
CA PRO A 64 -3.13 4.47 9.94
C PRO A 64 -1.96 3.92 10.75
N GLU A 65 -1.14 4.80 11.35
CA GLU A 65 -0.19 4.37 12.38
C GLU A 65 -0.96 3.55 13.39
N ALA A 66 -0.46 2.35 13.73
CA ALA A 66 -1.19 1.38 14.52
C ALA A 66 -1.79 2.05 15.77
N ALA A 67 -3.07 2.38 15.72
CA ALA A 67 -3.85 2.58 16.93
C ALA A 67 -3.66 1.29 17.71
N ALA A 68 -3.21 1.40 18.97
CA ALA A 68 -2.85 0.27 19.81
C ALA A 68 -3.75 -0.93 19.51
N PHE A 69 -3.14 -2.01 19.01
CA PHE A 69 -3.83 -3.21 18.58
C PHE A 69 -4.78 -3.66 19.69
N ASP A 70 -6.08 -3.46 19.47
CA ASP A 70 -7.11 -3.81 20.44
C ASP A 70 -7.46 -5.29 20.23
N ASP A 71 -6.69 -6.17 20.88
CA ASP A 71 -6.84 -7.63 20.82
C ASP A 71 -8.30 -8.08 21.05
N ALA A 72 -9.06 -7.32 21.85
CA ALA A 72 -10.47 -7.60 22.14
C ALA A 72 -11.39 -7.41 20.91
N LYS A 73 -11.03 -6.54 19.96
CA LYS A 73 -11.78 -6.36 18.70
C LYS A 73 -11.41 -7.37 17.62
N VAL A 74 -10.21 -7.93 17.68
CA VAL A 74 -9.67 -8.83 16.64
C VAL A 74 -9.99 -10.29 16.93
N ARG A 75 -9.92 -10.73 18.19
CA ARG A 75 -10.23 -12.11 18.59
C ARG A 75 -11.56 -12.67 18.03
N PRO A 76 -12.68 -11.93 18.02
CA PRO A 76 -13.95 -12.46 17.50
C PRO A 76 -13.92 -12.78 16.00
N LEU A 77 -13.06 -12.11 15.21
CA LEU A 77 -12.98 -12.32 13.76
C LEU A 77 -12.28 -13.64 13.39
N PHE A 78 -11.39 -14.12 14.25
CA PHE A 78 -10.61 -15.34 14.03
C PHE A 78 -11.08 -16.53 14.88
N ALA A 79 -11.96 -16.31 15.86
CA ALA A 79 -12.55 -17.37 16.67
C ALA A 79 -13.60 -18.23 15.93
N ALA A 80 -13.97 -17.85 14.71
CA ALA A 80 -14.88 -18.60 13.84
C ALA A 80 -14.15 -19.62 12.93
N PHE A 81 -12.83 -19.79 13.09
CA PHE A 81 -12.00 -20.76 12.39
C PHE A 81 -11.36 -21.75 13.38
#